data_AF-A0AAV0Y423-F1
#
_entry.id   AF-A0AAV0Y423-F1
#
_cell.length_a   1.000
_cell.length_b   1.000
_cell.length_c   1.000
_cell.angle_alpha   90.00
_cell.angle_beta   90.00
_cell.angle_gamma   90.00
#
_symmetry.space_group_name_H-M   'P 1'
#
loop_
_entity.id
_entity.type
_entity.pdbx_description
1 polymer ?
#
loop_
_entity_poly.entity_id
_entity_poly.type
_entity_poly.pdbx_seq_one_letter_code
_entity_poly.pdbx_strand_id
1 'polypeptide(L)'
;MALFDLDGHLIPYSHPLWSELSNMLNKKITAHTLYSCVQQDRHELQTKLREIVKKPLAVEFKAIMSDENDNSNDNKYSTDSDDEKNDFYDNKKFYGFDIPYREYIKISPIDVSYGKKNFKKMYTVLKQGVWTNIINDWFIKSCSISCNIIYKRCRVANDVNKAKHFIDFSGKCKDCLAVVVGWAEKRPDEGMPLVVKIMIRYGHAA
;
A
#
# COMPACT_ATOMS: atom_id res chain seq x y z
N MET A 1 -28.04 -19.55 4.95
CA MET A 1 -27.53 -18.16 4.93
C MET A 1 -26.29 -18.13 4.08
N ALA A 2 -26.35 -17.62 2.85
CA ALA A 2 -25.18 -17.50 2.00
C ALA A 2 -24.74 -16.04 1.97
N LEU A 3 -23.49 -15.77 2.38
CA LEU A 3 -22.84 -14.46 2.24
C LEU A 3 -22.45 -14.16 0.79
N PHE A 4 -22.53 -15.17 -0.07
CA PHE A 4 -22.21 -15.08 -1.49
C PHE A 4 -23.44 -15.43 -2.30
N ASP A 5 -23.71 -14.64 -3.34
CA ASP A 5 -24.78 -14.90 -4.29
C ASP A 5 -24.51 -16.19 -5.10
N LEU A 6 -25.47 -16.63 -5.91
CA LEU A 6 -25.34 -17.76 -6.82
C LEU A 6 -24.10 -17.63 -7.71
N ASP A 7 -23.79 -16.41 -8.15
CA ASP A 7 -22.65 -16.04 -8.99
C ASP A 7 -21.32 -15.88 -8.22
N GLY A 8 -21.32 -16.06 -6.90
CA GLY A 8 -20.11 -16.00 -6.07
C GLY A 8 -19.69 -14.58 -5.65
N HIS A 9 -20.45 -13.55 -6.02
CA HIS A 9 -20.26 -12.19 -5.53
C HIS A 9 -20.71 -12.04 -4.07
N LEU A 10 -20.03 -11.17 -3.33
CA LEU A 10 -20.41 -10.87 -1.95
C LEU A 10 -21.73 -10.09 -1.93
N ILE A 11 -22.67 -10.49 -1.06
CA ILE A 11 -23.94 -9.77 -0.92
C ILE A 11 -23.71 -8.28 -0.57
N PRO A 12 -24.49 -7.35 -1.12
CA PRO A 12 -24.30 -5.92 -0.88
C PRO A 12 -24.52 -5.57 0.59
N TYR A 13 -23.92 -4.47 1.04
CA TYR A 13 -24.04 -3.97 2.42
C TYR A 13 -25.51 -3.74 2.85
N SER A 14 -26.38 -3.35 1.91
CA SER A 14 -27.81 -3.13 2.14
C SER A 14 -28.57 -4.38 2.59
N HIS A 15 -27.96 -5.56 2.49
CA HIS A 15 -28.60 -6.81 2.87
C HIS A 15 -28.72 -6.94 4.41
N PRO A 16 -29.90 -7.27 4.97
CA PRO A 16 -30.13 -7.34 6.42
C PRO A 16 -29.25 -8.36 7.15
N LEU A 17 -28.72 -9.35 6.41
CA LEU A 17 -27.78 -10.36 6.92
C LEU A 17 -26.55 -9.73 7.62
N TRP A 18 -26.05 -8.58 7.17
CA TRP A 18 -24.91 -7.92 7.83
C TRP A 18 -25.27 -7.41 9.23
N SER A 19 -26.50 -6.94 9.41
CA SER A 19 -27.04 -6.52 10.71
C SER A 19 -27.28 -7.71 11.63
N GLU A 20 -27.79 -8.83 11.09
CA GLU A 20 -27.95 -10.08 11.83
C GLU A 20 -26.61 -10.64 12.32
N LEU A 21 -25.60 -10.70 11.44
CA LEU A 21 -24.24 -11.13 11.81
C LEU A 21 -23.62 -10.24 12.87
N SER A 22 -23.82 -8.91 12.77
CA SER A 22 -23.37 -7.96 13.79
C SER A 22 -24.05 -8.22 15.14
N ASN A 23 -25.34 -8.52 15.14
CA ASN A 23 -26.08 -8.87 16.36
C ASN A 23 -25.61 -10.19 16.96
N MET A 24 -25.35 -11.22 16.15
CA MET A 24 -24.79 -12.51 16.61
C MET A 24 -23.40 -12.35 17.24
N LEU A 25 -22.62 -11.36 16.80
CA LEU A 25 -21.32 -11.01 17.36
C LEU A 25 -21.42 -10.02 18.55
N ASN A 26 -22.59 -9.94 19.19
CA ASN A 26 -22.89 -9.04 20.31
C ASN A 26 -22.59 -7.56 20.01
N LYS A 27 -22.77 -7.12 18.75
CA LYS A 27 -22.47 -5.76 18.27
C LYS A 27 -21.03 -5.29 18.53
N LYS A 28 -20.09 -6.21 18.80
CA LYS A 28 -18.66 -5.87 18.95
C LYS A 28 -18.06 -5.33 17.65
N ILE A 29 -18.62 -5.75 16.52
CA ILE A 29 -18.25 -5.28 15.18
C ILE A 29 -19.52 -4.81 14.49
N THR A 30 -19.51 -3.58 13.95
CA THR A 30 -20.66 -3.03 13.23
C THR A 30 -20.86 -3.73 11.89
N ALA A 31 -22.10 -3.78 11.40
CA ALA A 31 -22.42 -4.37 10.08
C ALA A 31 -21.55 -3.77 8.95
N HIS A 32 -21.28 -2.47 9.00
CA HIS A 32 -20.45 -1.78 8.01
C HIS A 32 -19.00 -2.25 8.07
N THR A 33 -18.41 -2.29 9.27
CA THR A 33 -17.05 -2.81 9.47
C THR A 33 -16.94 -4.27 9.04
N LEU A 34 -17.95 -5.09 9.34
CA LEU A 34 -17.98 -6.50 8.96
C LEU A 34 -17.99 -6.66 7.43
N TYR A 35 -18.85 -5.92 6.73
CA TYR A 35 -18.90 -5.89 5.27
C TYR A 35 -17.54 -5.49 4.67
N SER A 36 -16.95 -4.37 5.14
CA SER A 36 -15.65 -3.91 4.65
C SER A 36 -14.53 -4.93 4.91
N CYS A 37 -14.55 -5.61 6.06
CA CYS A 37 -13.57 -6.65 6.38
C CYS A 37 -13.67 -7.84 5.41
N VAL A 38 -14.88 -8.31 5.12
CA VAL A 38 -15.10 -9.44 4.19
C VAL A 38 -14.85 -9.03 2.74
N GLN A 39 -15.20 -7.80 2.34
CA GLN A 39 -14.96 -7.31 0.97
C GLN A 39 -13.48 -7.13 0.66
N GLN A 40 -12.69 -6.67 1.64
CA GLN A 40 -11.25 -6.43 1.48
C GLN A 40 -10.39 -7.67 1.82
N ASP A 41 -11.03 -8.82 2.05
CA ASP A 41 -10.39 -10.06 2.53
C ASP A 41 -9.45 -9.85 3.73
N ARG A 42 -9.86 -8.99 4.67
CA ARG A 42 -9.06 -8.75 5.89
C ARG A 42 -9.00 -10.03 6.71
N HIS A 43 -7.80 -10.37 7.19
CA HIS A 43 -7.54 -11.60 7.94
C HIS A 43 -7.91 -12.88 7.17
N GLU A 44 -7.92 -12.80 5.83
CA GLU A 44 -8.33 -13.90 4.94
C GLU A 44 -9.78 -14.34 5.20
N LEU A 45 -10.63 -13.43 5.70
CA LEU A 45 -12.01 -13.76 6.04
C LEU A 45 -12.82 -14.18 4.81
N GLN A 46 -12.63 -13.50 3.68
CA GLN A 46 -13.29 -13.86 2.44
C GLN A 46 -12.79 -15.22 1.94
N THR A 47 -11.48 -15.44 2.00
CA THR A 47 -10.84 -16.71 1.60
C THR A 47 -11.34 -17.87 2.45
N LYS A 48 -11.29 -17.75 3.78
CA LYS A 48 -11.80 -18.76 4.73
C LYS A 48 -13.30 -19.01 4.57
N LEU A 49 -14.10 -17.95 4.40
CA LEU A 49 -15.54 -18.09 4.18
C LEU A 49 -15.85 -18.80 2.84
N ARG A 50 -15.06 -18.56 1.79
CA ARG A 50 -15.22 -19.24 0.50
C ARG A 50 -14.80 -20.70 0.54
N GLU A 51 -13.75 -21.04 1.28
CA GLU A 51 -13.33 -22.43 1.55
C GLU A 51 -14.44 -23.22 2.25
N ILE A 52 -15.04 -22.63 3.29
CA ILE A 52 -16.15 -23.24 4.03
C ILE A 52 -17.38 -23.47 3.14
N VAL A 53 -17.67 -22.53 2.22
CA VAL A 53 -18.85 -22.55 1.35
C VAL A 53 -18.60 -23.34 0.04
N LYS A 54 -17.38 -23.85 -0.18
CA LYS A 54 -16.97 -24.57 -1.42
C LYS A 54 -17.29 -23.80 -2.71
N LYS A 55 -17.17 -22.47 -2.69
CA LYS A 55 -17.37 -21.59 -3.85
C LYS A 55 -16.07 -20.86 -4.20
N PRO A 56 -15.24 -21.40 -5.11
CA PRO A 56 -13.98 -20.76 -5.52
C PRO A 56 -14.23 -19.46 -6.32
N LEU A 57 -13.22 -18.59 -6.37
CA LEU A 57 -13.23 -17.26 -7.01
C LEU A 57 -13.66 -17.33 -8.49
N ALA A 58 -14.72 -16.61 -8.85
CA ALA A 58 -14.85 -16.07 -10.20
C ALA A 58 -13.86 -14.90 -10.31
N VAL A 59 -12.83 -15.08 -11.14
CA VAL A 59 -11.82 -14.06 -11.40
C VAL A 59 -12.46 -12.93 -12.20
N GLU A 60 -12.85 -11.83 -11.55
CA GLU A 60 -13.14 -10.59 -12.28
C GLU A 60 -11.84 -9.82 -12.53
N PHE A 61 -11.23 -10.09 -13.68
CA PHE A 61 -10.27 -9.18 -14.30
C PHE A 61 -11.02 -7.92 -14.76
N LYS A 62 -10.74 -6.79 -14.12
CA LYS A 62 -10.85 -5.48 -14.79
C LYS A 62 -9.44 -4.92 -14.98
N ALA A 63 -8.74 -5.50 -15.95
CA ALA A 63 -7.63 -4.84 -16.61
C ALA A 63 -8.22 -3.77 -17.52
N ILE A 64 -7.97 -2.49 -17.24
CA ILE A 64 -8.18 -1.43 -18.22
C ILE A 64 -6.92 -1.41 -19.08
N MET A 65 -7.11 -1.74 -20.36
CA MET A 65 -6.14 -1.56 -21.43
C MET A 65 -5.99 -0.09 -21.78
N SER A 66 -4.76 0.31 -22.08
CA SER A 66 -4.45 1.25 -23.17
C SER A 66 -2.97 1.12 -23.55
N ASP A 67 -2.76 0.34 -24.61
CA ASP A 67 -1.79 0.41 -25.72
C ASP A 67 -0.39 1.03 -25.54
N GLU A 68 0.58 0.11 -25.65
CA GLU A 68 1.69 0.07 -26.63
C GLU A 68 2.29 1.38 -27.15
N ASN A 69 3.59 1.57 -26.88
CA ASN A 69 4.54 1.60 -27.99
C ASN A 69 5.91 1.04 -27.59
N ASP A 70 6.43 0.22 -28.50
CA ASP A 70 7.61 -0.62 -28.46
C ASP A 70 8.92 0.18 -28.42
N ASN A 71 9.90 -0.27 -27.63
CA ASN A 71 11.25 -0.49 -28.18
C ASN A 71 12.16 -1.28 -27.23
N SER A 72 12.57 -2.43 -27.76
CA SER A 72 13.65 -3.31 -27.32
C SER A 72 14.97 -2.57 -27.06
N ASN A 73 15.65 -2.92 -25.95
CA ASN A 73 17.01 -3.45 -26.09
C ASN A 73 17.46 -4.20 -24.83
N ASP A 74 17.90 -5.44 -25.07
CA ASP A 74 18.60 -6.31 -24.14
C ASP A 74 19.89 -5.67 -23.62
N ASN A 75 20.18 -5.85 -22.33
CA ASN A 75 21.52 -6.25 -21.94
C ASN A 75 21.55 -6.96 -20.58
N LYS A 76 21.96 -8.24 -20.65
CA LYS A 76 22.41 -9.09 -19.55
C LYS A 76 23.51 -8.41 -18.74
N TYR A 77 23.42 -8.48 -17.41
CA TYR A 77 24.57 -8.86 -16.58
C TYR A 77 24.08 -9.51 -15.28
N SER A 78 24.34 -10.81 -15.17
CA SER A 78 24.33 -11.56 -13.91
C SER A 78 25.47 -11.09 -12.99
N THR A 79 25.32 -11.20 -11.69
CA THR A 79 26.06 -12.18 -10.86
C THR A 79 25.42 -12.25 -9.46
N ASP A 80 25.34 -13.49 -8.99
CA ASP A 80 24.69 -14.05 -7.81
C ASP A 80 25.22 -13.58 -6.45
N SER A 81 24.35 -13.68 -5.44
CA SER A 81 24.55 -14.64 -4.34
C SER A 81 23.25 -14.81 -3.55
N ASP A 82 22.69 -16.02 -3.69
CA ASP A 82 21.95 -16.82 -2.72
C ASP A 82 20.81 -16.17 -1.94
N ASP A 83 19.58 -16.40 -2.41
CA ASP A 83 18.54 -16.86 -1.50
C ASP A 83 17.54 -17.75 -2.25
N GLU A 84 17.24 -18.87 -1.62
CA GLU A 84 16.57 -20.05 -2.14
C GLU A 84 15.22 -19.75 -2.82
N LYS A 85 14.95 -20.47 -3.92
CA LYS A 85 13.64 -20.55 -4.54
C LYS A 85 12.60 -21.02 -3.51
N ASN A 86 11.77 -20.10 -3.05
CA ASN A 86 10.43 -20.40 -2.58
C ASN A 86 9.44 -19.61 -3.44
N ASP A 87 8.86 -20.29 -4.44
CA ASP A 87 7.68 -19.84 -5.18
C ASP A 87 6.44 -19.89 -4.26
N PHE A 88 6.50 -19.13 -3.16
CA PHE A 88 5.37 -18.84 -2.30
C PHE A 88 4.79 -17.53 -2.80
N TYR A 89 3.54 -17.51 -3.27
CA TYR A 89 2.86 -16.34 -3.82
C TYR A 89 3.09 -15.08 -2.96
N ASP A 90 4.13 -14.30 -3.29
CA ASP A 90 4.41 -13.02 -2.65
C ASP A 90 3.35 -12.06 -3.17
N ASN A 91 2.25 -11.95 -2.43
CA ASN A 91 1.08 -11.11 -2.74
C ASN A 91 1.50 -9.63 -2.66
N LYS A 92 2.29 -9.20 -3.64
CA LYS A 92 2.75 -7.83 -3.84
C LYS A 92 1.71 -7.10 -4.67
N LYS A 93 1.13 -6.04 -4.12
CA LYS A 93 0.26 -5.12 -4.86
C LYS A 93 0.95 -3.78 -5.03
N PHE A 94 0.92 -3.25 -6.25
CA PHE A 94 1.49 -1.95 -6.58
C PHE A 94 0.38 -0.94 -6.81
N TYR A 95 0.57 0.28 -6.32
CA TYR A 95 -0.31 1.41 -6.53
C TYR A 95 0.52 2.64 -6.87
N GLY A 96 -0.11 3.59 -7.56
CA GLY A 96 0.45 4.89 -7.87
C GLY A 96 -0.53 5.99 -7.49
N PHE A 97 -0.02 7.09 -6.97
CA PHE A 97 -0.83 8.28 -6.71
C PHE A 97 0.01 9.55 -6.81
N ASP A 98 -0.69 10.64 -7.11
CA ASP A 98 -0.10 11.94 -7.35
C ASP A 98 -0.42 12.87 -6.19
N ILE A 99 0.62 13.41 -5.55
CA ILE A 99 0.47 14.43 -4.52
C ILE A 99 0.59 15.80 -5.20
N PRO A 100 -0.48 16.63 -5.21
CA PRO A 100 -0.44 17.96 -5.82
C PRO A 100 0.67 18.83 -5.25
N TYR A 101 1.25 19.69 -6.09
CA TYR A 101 2.39 20.54 -5.72
C TYR A 101 2.15 21.34 -4.43
N ARG A 102 0.95 21.89 -4.26
CA ARG A 102 0.53 22.63 -3.05
C ARG A 102 0.62 21.82 -1.74
N GLU A 103 0.42 20.51 -1.82
CA GLU A 103 0.55 19.61 -0.68
C GLU A 103 2.01 19.18 -0.50
N TYR A 104 2.72 18.95 -1.61
CA TYR A 104 4.15 18.65 -1.59
C TYR A 104 4.98 19.77 -0.92
N ILE A 105 4.70 21.04 -1.21
CA ILE A 105 5.40 22.18 -0.59
C ILE A 105 5.33 22.12 0.94
N LYS A 106 4.22 21.63 1.52
CA LYS A 106 4.06 21.53 2.99
C LYS A 106 5.00 20.50 3.62
N ILE A 107 5.46 19.53 2.83
CA ILE A 107 6.31 18.41 3.27
C ILE A 107 7.70 18.48 2.66
N SER A 108 8.05 19.59 2.01
CA SER A 108 9.34 19.80 1.34
C SER A 108 10.51 19.41 2.24
N PRO A 109 11.59 18.84 1.69
CA PRO A 109 12.73 18.42 2.50
C PRO A 109 13.36 19.58 3.29
N ILE A 110 13.81 19.27 4.51
CA ILE A 110 14.47 20.19 5.44
C ILE A 110 15.76 19.53 5.91
N ASP A 111 16.82 20.32 6.04
CA ASP A 111 18.09 19.86 6.59
C ASP A 111 18.05 19.88 8.11
N VAL A 112 18.34 18.72 8.71
CA VAL A 112 18.41 18.54 10.16
C VAL A 112 19.82 18.09 10.55
N SER A 113 20.37 18.75 11.57
CA SER A 113 21.66 18.36 12.15
C SER A 113 21.45 17.30 13.22
N TYR A 114 22.09 16.14 13.09
CA TYR A 114 22.04 15.08 14.09
C TYR A 114 23.45 14.71 14.54
N GLY A 115 23.66 14.54 15.86
CA GLY A 115 24.94 14.13 16.43
C GLY A 115 25.38 14.96 17.63
N LYS A 116 26.42 14.48 18.33
CA LYS A 116 27.03 15.19 19.46
C LYS A 116 27.85 16.38 18.97
N LYS A 117 28.12 17.36 19.85
CA LYS A 117 28.77 18.66 19.55
C LYS A 117 29.94 18.61 18.54
N ASN A 118 30.75 17.56 18.55
CA ASN A 118 31.97 17.46 17.73
C ASN A 118 31.79 16.64 16.43
N PHE A 119 30.67 15.94 16.24
CA PHE A 119 30.37 15.11 15.06
C PHE A 119 28.91 15.29 14.63
N LYS A 120 28.54 16.52 14.26
CA LYS A 120 27.22 16.79 13.68
C LYS A 120 27.22 16.38 12.22
N LYS A 121 26.36 15.41 11.86
CA LYS A 121 26.05 15.06 10.48
C LYS A 121 24.77 15.76 10.06
N MET A 122 24.76 16.33 8.86
CA MET A 122 23.56 16.91 8.26
C MET A 122 22.80 15.82 7.50
N TYR A 123 21.49 15.77 7.70
CA TYR A 123 20.59 14.87 7.00
C TYR A 123 19.45 15.68 6.41
N THR A 124 19.11 15.40 5.17
CA THR A 124 17.92 15.97 4.53
C THR A 124 16.75 15.01 4.74
N VAL A 125 15.68 15.50 5.37
CA VAL A 125 14.49 14.72 5.73
C VAL A 125 13.23 15.46 5.36
N LEU A 126 12.14 14.75 5.04
CA LEU A 126 10.83 15.40 4.93
C LEU A 126 10.39 15.92 6.31
N LYS A 127 9.57 16.97 6.31
CA LYS A 127 9.07 17.60 7.54
C LYS A 127 8.34 16.60 8.43
N GLN A 128 8.95 16.25 9.57
CA GLN A 128 8.44 15.25 10.51
C GLN A 128 7.03 15.61 11.00
N GLY A 129 6.17 14.60 11.16
CA GLY A 129 4.78 14.77 11.61
C GLY A 129 3.81 15.34 10.57
N VAL A 130 4.31 15.87 9.45
CA VAL A 130 3.47 16.38 8.35
C VAL A 130 3.45 15.42 7.17
N TRP A 131 4.61 14.90 6.77
CA TRP A 131 4.72 14.06 5.58
C TRP A 131 3.93 12.76 5.67
N THR A 132 3.86 12.15 6.86
CA THR A 132 3.10 10.91 7.09
C THR A 132 1.62 11.12 6.83
N ASN A 133 1.06 12.25 7.27
CA ASN A 133 -0.37 12.54 7.13
C ASN A 133 -0.73 12.75 5.66
N ILE A 134 0.08 13.55 4.94
CA ILE A 134 -0.16 13.80 3.52
C ILE A 134 -0.07 12.50 2.72
N ILE A 135 1.01 11.70 2.89
CA ILE A 135 1.15 10.44 2.18
C ILE A 135 0.00 9.48 2.51
N ASN A 136 -0.40 9.39 3.77
CA ASN A 136 -1.49 8.50 4.20
C ASN A 136 -2.84 8.91 3.61
N ASP A 137 -3.15 10.22 3.61
CA ASP A 137 -4.40 10.74 3.06
C ASP A 137 -4.52 10.43 1.56
N TRP A 138 -3.44 10.64 0.81
CA TRP A 138 -3.42 10.33 -0.63
C TRP A 138 -3.43 8.82 -0.88
N PHE A 139 -2.72 8.04 -0.07
CA PHE A 139 -2.75 6.59 -0.15
C PHE A 139 -4.17 6.03 0.04
N ILE A 140 -4.90 6.45 1.08
CA ILE A 140 -6.27 5.99 1.35
C ILE A 140 -7.22 6.40 0.23
N LYS A 141 -7.11 7.66 -0.24
CA LYS A 141 -7.94 8.20 -1.32
C LYS A 141 -7.74 7.45 -2.64
N SER A 142 -6.49 7.22 -3.03
CA SER A 142 -6.17 6.63 -4.34
C SER A 142 -6.22 5.11 -4.35
N CYS A 143 -5.79 4.46 -3.27
CA CYS A 143 -5.70 3.00 -3.24
C CYS A 143 -6.99 2.35 -2.70
N SER A 144 -7.91 3.12 -2.12
CA SER A 144 -9.13 2.63 -1.44
C SER A 144 -8.86 1.56 -0.37
N ILE A 145 -7.64 1.56 0.19
CA ILE A 145 -7.20 0.66 1.25
C ILE A 145 -7.21 1.42 2.56
N SER A 146 -8.09 1.02 3.48
CA SER A 146 -8.17 1.59 4.83
C SER A 146 -7.23 0.87 5.82
N CYS A 147 -5.96 0.69 5.44
CA CYS A 147 -4.94 0.15 6.32
C CYS A 147 -4.36 1.24 7.22
N ASN A 148 -4.20 0.93 8.51
CA ASN A 148 -3.54 1.83 9.46
C ASN A 148 -2.02 1.65 9.39
N ILE A 149 -1.37 2.40 8.50
CA ILE A 149 0.07 2.29 8.23
C ILE A 149 0.85 3.11 9.26
N ILE A 150 1.73 2.43 10.00
CA ILE A 150 2.73 3.07 10.83
C ILE A 150 4.01 3.25 10.00
N TYR A 151 4.28 4.48 9.60
CA TYR A 151 5.49 4.84 8.88
C TYR A 151 6.71 4.84 9.81
N LYS A 152 7.82 4.25 9.37
CA LYS A 152 9.05 4.16 10.16
C LYS A 152 10.12 5.11 9.65
N ARG A 153 10.51 4.96 8.39
CA ARG A 153 11.66 5.65 7.81
C ARG A 153 11.25 6.30 6.51
N CYS A 154 11.67 7.55 6.33
CA CYS A 154 11.69 8.23 5.05
C CYS A 154 13.11 8.72 4.80
N ARG A 155 13.64 8.45 3.62
CA ARG A 155 14.93 8.93 3.11
C ARG A 155 14.66 9.89 1.97
N VAL A 156 15.32 11.03 2.00
CA VAL A 156 15.36 11.96 0.87
C VAL A 156 16.77 11.91 0.31
N ALA A 157 16.88 11.72 -0.99
CA ALA A 157 18.14 11.78 -1.69
C ALA A 157 18.49 13.21 -2.09
N ASN A 158 19.74 13.59 -1.81
CA ASN A 158 20.29 14.87 -2.25
C ASN A 158 21.08 14.73 -3.56
N ASP A 159 21.76 13.59 -3.73
CA ASP A 159 22.59 13.30 -4.89
C ASP A 159 21.79 12.53 -5.94
N VAL A 160 21.36 13.22 -7.00
CA VAL A 160 20.62 12.64 -8.14
C VAL A 160 21.43 11.53 -8.83
N ASN A 161 22.76 11.60 -8.79
CA ASN A 161 23.64 10.63 -9.47
C ASN A 161 23.91 9.36 -8.66
N LYS A 162 23.64 9.34 -7.35
CA LYS A 162 23.93 8.18 -6.49
C LYS A 162 22.67 7.48 -6.00
N ALA A 163 21.55 8.19 -5.95
CA ALA A 163 20.32 7.64 -5.42
C ALA A 163 19.37 7.22 -6.54
N LYS A 164 18.84 5.99 -6.43
CA LYS A 164 17.83 5.45 -7.34
C LYS A 164 16.49 6.17 -7.26
N HIS A 165 16.18 6.74 -6.09
CA HIS A 165 14.90 7.39 -5.80
C HIS A 165 15.14 8.70 -5.05
N PHE A 166 14.38 9.74 -5.41
CA PHE A 166 14.37 11.01 -4.70
C PHE A 166 13.80 10.87 -3.28
N ILE A 167 12.68 10.17 -3.14
CA ILE A 167 12.09 9.83 -1.84
C ILE A 167 11.95 8.32 -1.76
N ASP A 168 12.29 7.75 -0.62
CA ASP A 168 12.03 6.36 -0.27
C ASP A 168 11.44 6.32 1.14
N PHE A 169 10.30 5.65 1.33
CA PHE A 169 9.70 5.45 2.63
C PHE A 169 9.20 4.03 2.83
N SER A 170 9.15 3.62 4.09
CA SER A 170 8.60 2.33 4.49
C SER A 170 7.74 2.43 5.74
N GLY A 171 6.75 1.56 5.81
CA GLY A 171 5.83 1.43 6.92
C GLY A 171 5.33 0.01 7.09
N LYS A 172 4.62 -0.23 8.19
CA LYS A 172 3.95 -1.50 8.47
C LYS A 172 2.53 -1.21 8.94
N CYS A 173 1.56 -1.94 8.41
CA CYS A 173 0.19 -1.87 8.90
C CYS A 173 0.14 -2.44 10.33
N LYS A 174 -0.53 -1.74 11.24
CA LYS A 174 -0.71 -2.20 12.62
C LYS A 174 -1.59 -3.45 12.70
N ASP A 175 -2.62 -3.52 11.85
CA ASP A 175 -3.69 -4.51 11.98
C ASP A 175 -3.42 -5.79 11.19
N CYS A 176 -3.07 -5.66 9.90
CA CYS A 176 -2.82 -6.80 9.02
C CYS A 176 -1.33 -7.12 8.86
N LEU A 177 -0.44 -6.40 9.54
CA LEU A 177 1.01 -6.56 9.49
C LEU A 177 1.64 -6.41 8.10
N ALA A 178 0.87 -6.00 7.08
CA ALA A 178 1.36 -5.77 5.73
C ALA A 178 2.49 -4.74 5.72
N VAL A 179 3.53 -5.03 4.95
CA VAL A 179 4.68 -4.14 4.79
C VAL A 179 4.44 -3.24 3.59
N VAL A 180 4.60 -1.95 3.80
CA VAL A 180 4.39 -0.93 2.77
C VAL A 180 5.73 -0.26 2.47
N VAL A 181 6.09 -0.20 1.19
CA VAL A 181 7.29 0.48 0.70
C VAL A 181 6.86 1.40 -0.42
N GLY A 182 7.19 2.69 -0.34
CA GLY A 182 6.88 3.64 -1.40
C GLY A 182 8.06 4.53 -1.72
N TRP A 183 8.08 5.02 -2.95
CA TRP A 183 9.16 5.84 -3.47
C TRP A 183 8.66 6.83 -4.51
N ALA A 184 9.42 7.92 -4.66
CA ALA A 184 9.29 8.86 -5.77
C ALA A 184 10.63 8.92 -6.50
N GLU A 185 10.60 8.82 -7.82
CA GLU A 185 11.82 8.77 -8.63
C GLU A 185 12.49 10.14 -8.72
N LYS A 186 11.69 11.18 -8.93
CA LYS A 186 12.17 12.54 -9.17
C LYS A 186 11.48 13.53 -8.23
N ARG A 187 12.19 14.62 -7.96
CA ARG A 187 11.60 15.81 -7.35
C ARG A 187 10.61 16.44 -8.35
N PRO A 188 9.42 16.87 -7.90
CA PRO A 188 8.47 17.51 -8.79
C PRO A 188 8.95 18.92 -9.15
N ASP A 189 8.76 19.28 -10.41
CA ASP A 189 8.95 20.66 -10.88
C ASP A 189 7.88 21.58 -10.29
N GLU A 190 8.10 22.90 -10.38
CA GLU A 190 7.15 23.88 -9.87
C GLU A 190 5.79 23.74 -10.56
N GLY A 191 4.73 23.57 -9.75
CA GLY A 191 3.38 23.33 -10.25
C GLY A 191 3.05 21.88 -10.62
N MET A 192 4.05 21.00 -10.71
CA MET A 192 3.85 19.58 -11.04
C MET A 192 3.59 18.73 -9.79
N PRO A 193 2.77 17.67 -9.88
CA PRO A 193 2.56 16.76 -8.77
C PRO A 193 3.78 15.89 -8.49
N LEU A 194 3.96 15.49 -7.24
CA LEU A 194 4.89 14.42 -6.87
C LEU A 194 4.23 13.07 -7.16
N VAL A 195 4.78 12.34 -8.13
CA VAL A 195 4.35 10.97 -8.47
C VAL A 195 4.95 9.99 -7.48
N VAL A 196 4.09 9.33 -6.70
CA VAL A 196 4.48 8.35 -5.68
C VAL A 196 4.04 6.96 -6.12
N LYS A 197 4.99 6.03 -6.16
CA LYS A 197 4.74 4.59 -6.34
C LYS A 197 4.78 3.92 -4.98
N ILE A 198 3.86 3.00 -4.72
CA ILE A 198 3.79 2.27 -3.46
C ILE A 198 3.56 0.79 -3.73
N MET A 199 4.23 -0.04 -2.95
CA MET A 199 4.16 -1.49 -2.97
C MET A 199 3.74 -1.96 -1.59
N ILE A 200 2.74 -2.85 -1.56
CA ILE A 200 2.25 -3.49 -0.34
C ILE A 200 2.55 -4.97 -0.46
N ARG A 201 3.20 -5.53 0.56
CA ARG A 201 3.42 -6.97 0.74
C ARG A 201 2.54 -7.45 1.88
N TYR A 202 1.59 -8.33 1.57
CA TYR A 202 0.79 -8.99 2.59
C TYR A 202 1.58 -10.19 3.12
N GLY A 203 1.99 -10.13 4.39
CA GLY A 203 2.59 -11.29 5.05
C GLY A 203 1.51 -12.31 5.36
N HIS A 204 1.74 -13.57 4.99
CA HIS A 204 0.90 -14.66 5.48
C HIS A 204 1.13 -14.76 7.00
N ALA A 205 0.06 -14.68 7.77
CA ALA A 205 0.14 -14.95 9.20
C ALA A 205 0.38 -16.46 9.36
N ALA A 206 1.59 -16.82 9.80
CA ALA A 206 1.92 -18.18 10.22
C ALA A 206 1.07 -18.58 11.44
#